data_AF-A0A2N3CQN5-F1
#
_entry.id   AF-A0A2N3CQN5-F1
#
_cell.length_a   1.000
_cell.length_b   1.000
_cell.length_c   1.000
_cell.angle_alpha   90.00
_cell.angle_beta   90.00
_cell.angle_gamma   90.00
#
_symmetry.space_group_name_H-M   'P 1'
#
loop_
_entity.id
_entity.type
_entity.pdbx_description
1 polymer ?
#
loop_
_entity_poly.entity_id
_entity_poly.type
_entity_poly.pdbx_seq_one_letter_code
_entity_poly.pdbx_strand_id
1 'polypeptide(L)' 'MWLLYQFPLCPFSRKIRLLLSEKNVAYDLVREDPWSASDMFFNL' A
#
# COMPACT_ATOMS: atom_id res chain seq x y z
N MET A 1 -0.39 13.41 -5.27
CA MET A 1 -1.12 12.62 -4.24
C MET A 1 -0.27 11.40 -3.92
N TRP A 2 -0.19 10.93 -2.67
CA TRP A 2 0.62 9.76 -2.31
C TRP A 2 -0.10 8.46 -2.70
N LEU A 3 0.64 7.48 -3.20
CA LEU A 3 0.12 6.13 -3.47
C LEU A 3 0.64 5.18 -2.39
N LEU A 4 -0.24 4.32 -1.88
CA LEU A 4 0.10 3.22 -0.98
C LEU A 4 -0.17 1.88 -1.67
N TYR A 5 0.89 1.27 -2.19
CA TYR A 5 0.88 -0.09 -2.71
C TYR A 5 0.79 -1.08 -1.55
N GLN A 6 -0.28 -1.88 -1.53
CA GLN A 6 -0.59 -2.71 -0.38
C GLN A 6 -1.35 -3.99 -0.72
N PHE A 7 -1.18 -4.97 0.16
CA PHE A 7 -1.94 -6.20 0.15
C PHE A 7 -2.81 -6.29 1.42
N PRO A 8 -4.16 -6.36 1.32
CA PRO A 8 -5.03 -6.22 2.50
C PRO A 8 -4.79 -7.23 3.63
N LEU A 9 -4.37 -8.45 3.31
CA LEU A 9 -4.11 -9.48 4.32
C LEU A 9 -2.73 -9.32 4.98
N CYS A 10 -1.80 -8.61 4.34
CA CYS A 10 -0.47 -8.36 4.88
C CYS A 10 -0.55 -7.53 6.18
N PRO A 11 -0.03 -8.03 7.32
CA PRO A 11 -0.05 -7.28 8.57
C PRO A 11 0.78 -5.97 8.48
N PHE A 12 1.84 -5.95 7.68
CA PHE A 12 2.67 -4.77 7.47
C PHE A 12 1.92 -3.68 6.68
N SER A 13 1.22 -4.06 5.61
CA SER A 13 0.34 -3.16 4.87
C SER A 13 -0.73 -2.53 5.77
N ARG A 14 -1.37 -3.32 6.64
CA ARG A 14 -2.36 -2.83 7.61
C ARG A 14 -1.75 -1.86 8.63
N LYS A 15 -0.55 -2.15 9.13
CA LYS A 15 0.17 -1.25 10.05
C LYS A 15 0.43 0.12 9.42
N ILE A 16 0.89 0.16 8.16
CA ILE A 16 1.17 1.44 7.49
C ILE A 16 -0.10 2.26 7.24
N ARG A 17 -1.21 1.60 6.87
CA ARG A 17 -2.51 2.28 6.74
C ARG A 17 -2.95 2.97 8.03
N LEU A 18 -2.82 2.27 9.16
CA LEU A 18 -3.13 2.85 10.48
C LEU A 18 -2.19 4.04 10.77
N LEU A 19 -0.88 3.87 10.61
CA LEU A 19 0.10 4.93 10.87
C LEU A 19 -0.17 6.20 10.05
N LEU A 20 -0.49 6.06 8.75
CA LEU A 20 -0.78 7.20 7.88
C LEU A 20 -2.11 7.87 8.26
N SER A 21 -3.11 7.09 8.67
CA SER A 21 -4.38 7.60 9.19
C SER A 21 -4.17 8.41 10.47
N GLU A 22 -3.41 7.90 11.43
CA GLU A 22 -3.09 8.61 12.69
C GLU A 22 -2.33 9.91 12.45
N LYS A 23 -1.60 10.01 11.34
CA LYS A 23 -0.84 11.22 10.95
C LYS A 23 -1.61 12.16 10.02
N ASN A 24 -2.87 11.87 9.71
CA ASN A 24 -3.68 12.63 8.75
C ASN A 24 -2.99 12.81 7.38
N VAL A 25 -2.25 11.80 6.92
CA VAL A 25 -1.64 11.81 5.58
C VAL A 25 -2.67 11.28 4.58
N ALA A 26 -3.00 12.08 3.57
CA ALA A 26 -3.86 11.64 2.46
C ALA A 26 -3.09 10.73 1.49
N TYR A 27 -3.68 9.58 1.15
CA TYR A 27 -3.13 8.61 0.21
C TYR A 27 -4.24 7.86 -0.52
N ASP A 28 -3.93 7.41 -1.73
CA ASP A 28 -4.75 6.47 -2.49
C ASP A 28 -4.22 5.05 -2.33
N LEU A 29 -5.14 4.08 -2.27
CA LEU A 29 -4.80 2.67 -2.13
C LEU A 29 -4.61 2.02 -3.50
N VAL A 30 -3.43 1.44 -3.73
CA VAL A 30 -3.14 0.60 -4.89
C VAL A 30 -2.99 -0.84 -4.42
N ARG A 31 -3.77 -1.75 -5.00
CA ARG A 31 -3.69 -3.17 -4.64
C ARG A 31 -2.56 -3.84 -5.42
N GLU A 32 -1.65 -4.46 -4.69
CA GLU A 32 -0.61 -5.34 -5.25
C GLU A 32 -0.67 -6.68 -4.53
N ASP A 33 -0.93 -7.76 -5.27
CA ASP A 33 -0.99 -9.11 -4.73
C ASP A 33 0.42 -9.73 -4.80
N PRO A 34 1.03 -10.20 -3.70
CA PRO A 34 2.44 -10.62 -3.67
C PRO A 34 2.82 -11.72 -4.66
N TRP A 35 1.86 -12.58 -5.04
CA TRP A 35 2.03 -13.70 -5.96
C TRP A 35 1.76 -13.33 -7.43
N SER A 36 1.31 -12.11 -7.69
CA SER A 36 0.96 -11.61 -9.02
C SER A 36 1.22 -10.11 -9.11
N ALA A 37 2.32 -9.66 -8.51
CA ALA A 37 2.68 -8.26 -8.49
C ALA A 37 2.94 -7.77 -9.93
N SER A 38 2.52 -6.54 -10.20
CA SER A 38 2.64 -5.96 -11.54
C SER A 38 4.09 -5.70 -11.91
N ASP A 39 4.44 -5.80 -13.20
CA ASP A 39 5.77 -5.39 -13.67
C ASP A 39 6.02 -3.91 -13.36
N MET A 40 4.99 -3.08 -13.40
CA MET A 40 5.07 -1.67 -13.00
C MET A 40 5.51 -1.52 -11.55
N PHE A 41 4.98 -2.34 -10.63
CA PHE A 41 5.36 -2.32 -9.22
C PHE A 41 6.84 -2.65 -9.00
N PHE A 42 7.38 -3.59 -9.77
CA PHE A 42 8.82 -3.91 -9.72
C PHE A 42 9.72 -2.84 -10.35
N ASN A 43 9.17 -1.91 -11.12
CA ASN A 43 9.90 -0.85 -11.83
C ASN A 43 9.64 0.57 -11.27
N LEU A 44 9.05 0.69 -10.07
CA LEU A 44 8.87 1.96 -9.34
C LEU A 44 10.18 2.49 -8.75
#